data_AF-A0A538PDD9-F1
#
_entry.id   AF-A0A538PDD9-F1
#
_cell.length_a   1.000
_cell.length_b   1.000
_cell.length_c   1.000
_cell.angle_alpha   90.00
_cell.angle_beta   90.00
_cell.angle_gamma   90.00
#
_symmetry.space_group_name_H-M   'P 1'
#
loop_
_entity.id
_entity.type
_entity.pdbx_description
1 polymer ?
#
loop_
_entity_poly.entity_id
_entity_poly.type
_entity_poly.pdbx_seq_one_letter_code
_entity_poly.pdbx_strand_id
1 'polypeptide(L)'
;MNNVAPVVPFLPWLGGVLAFTCLLFALRSGKRKRLIDNLPTSKTTGVFIGLVELKGTTESEQPLTSYLAGQPCVLYQWRIEEHWSRTVTETYTDSDGKTRTRTRHESGWKTVAEGGERIPFYLQDDCGVILVRPEGAKLEPTTIFDEGCGTSDPLYYGKGPPEAVADSDFRRRFSETAILLHAELYVLGQARERQDVVAPEIAQDNSAPMFLISTRTEEQISSGFRWGFWGLAFLGVVLCIAGFVAKDTLSHVDPARQLGVYLLAALGFLLASVLGWVWMVYNSLIDLRQRVRQGWSQVEVQLKRRHDLIPNLVESVKGLRDYEQELQTELAELRSQSDATPPGVEGPDYRACGKILVAVRERYPELTAQESFANLQKNLSDTEQRIALARGYFNQIATYYNGRLEVVPDRFIAALGRFKPQQLMAANGFERAPVEVKAFVS
;
A
#
# COMPACT_ATOMS: atom_id res chain seq x y z
N MET A 1 -5.45 -60.35 -15.93
CA MET A 1 -6.14 -59.51 -14.92
C MET A 1 -5.28 -58.28 -14.74
N ASN A 2 -5.66 -57.16 -15.37
CA ASN A 2 -4.87 -55.94 -15.41
C ASN A 2 -4.95 -55.27 -14.03
N ASN A 3 -3.84 -55.30 -13.27
CA ASN A 3 -3.65 -54.44 -12.10
C ASN A 3 -3.54 -52.99 -12.60
N VAL A 4 -4.69 -52.35 -12.80
CA VAL A 4 -4.75 -50.89 -12.85
C VAL A 4 -4.30 -50.43 -11.47
N ALA A 5 -3.14 -49.78 -11.40
CA ALA A 5 -2.59 -49.29 -10.14
C ALA A 5 -3.67 -48.50 -9.37
N PRO A 6 -3.72 -48.57 -8.02
CA PRO A 6 -4.69 -47.84 -7.18
C PRO A 6 -4.58 -46.31 -7.31
N VAL A 7 -3.68 -45.84 -8.17
CA VAL A 7 -3.32 -44.46 -8.42
C VAL A 7 -4.30 -43.74 -9.36
N VAL A 8 -4.95 -44.49 -10.26
CA VAL A 8 -5.81 -43.92 -11.30
C VAL A 8 -7.09 -43.22 -10.77
N PRO A 9 -7.82 -43.75 -9.76
CA PRO A 9 -9.07 -43.11 -9.31
C PRO A 9 -8.88 -41.81 -8.51
N PHE A 10 -7.68 -41.54 -7.97
CA PHE A 10 -7.44 -40.34 -7.17
C PHE A 10 -7.08 -39.11 -8.01
N LEU A 11 -6.67 -39.26 -9.26
CA LEU A 11 -6.18 -38.16 -10.11
C LEU A 11 -7.16 -36.98 -10.24
N PRO A 12 -8.49 -37.18 -10.37
CA PRO A 12 -9.44 -36.06 -10.38
C PRO A 12 -9.50 -35.33 -9.03
N TRP A 13 -9.34 -36.05 -7.91
CA TRP A 13 -9.28 -35.43 -6.59
C TRP A 13 -8.02 -34.60 -6.42
N LEU A 14 -6.87 -35.11 -6.86
CA LEU A 14 -5.61 -34.37 -6.86
C LEU A 14 -5.72 -33.08 -7.70
N GLY A 15 -6.25 -33.20 -8.93
CA GLY A 15 -6.49 -32.05 -9.80
C GLY A 15 -7.48 -31.04 -9.20
N GLY A 16 -8.54 -31.53 -8.54
CA GLY A 16 -9.52 -30.71 -7.83
C GLY A 16 -8.93 -29.96 -6.63
N VAL A 17 -8.09 -30.62 -5.82
CA VAL A 17 -7.38 -29.97 -4.69
C VAL A 17 -6.43 -28.90 -5.21
N LEU A 18 -5.61 -29.21 -6.22
CA LEU A 18 -4.70 -28.24 -6.83
C LEU A 18 -5.47 -27.05 -7.43
N ALA A 19 -6.58 -27.31 -8.14
CA ALA A 19 -7.45 -26.26 -8.66
C ALA A 19 -8.03 -25.39 -7.55
N PHE A 20 -8.52 -25.99 -6.46
CA PHE A 20 -9.05 -25.26 -5.31
C PHE A 20 -7.97 -24.40 -4.63
N THR A 21 -6.75 -24.92 -4.47
CA THR A 21 -5.63 -24.10 -3.95
C THR A 21 -5.33 -22.92 -4.87
N CYS A 22 -5.31 -23.11 -6.19
CA CYS A 22 -5.15 -22.03 -7.16
C CYS A 22 -6.26 -20.98 -7.02
N LEU A 23 -7.51 -21.42 -6.83
CA LEU A 23 -8.64 -20.51 -6.58
C LEU A 23 -8.45 -19.69 -5.31
N LEU A 24 -8.00 -20.28 -4.20
CA LEU A 24 -7.73 -19.55 -2.96
C LEU A 24 -6.63 -18.49 -3.15
N PHE A 25 -5.54 -18.82 -3.85
CA PHE A 25 -4.48 -17.85 -4.15
C PHE A 25 -4.93 -16.78 -5.15
N ALA A 26 -5.79 -17.13 -6.11
CA ALA A 26 -6.43 -16.18 -7.03
C ALA A 26 -7.24 -15.17 -6.22
N LEU A 27 -8.18 -15.63 -5.38
CA LEU A 27 -9.00 -14.77 -4.52
C LEU A 27 -8.16 -13.92 -3.57
N ARG A 28 -7.07 -14.46 -3.01
CA ARG A 28 -6.12 -13.69 -2.19
C ARG A 28 -5.45 -12.56 -2.99
N SER A 29 -5.06 -12.83 -4.23
CA SER A 29 -4.49 -11.83 -5.14
C SER A 29 -5.53 -10.77 -5.52
N GLY A 30 -6.76 -11.17 -5.82
CA GLY A 30 -7.88 -10.27 -6.08
C GLY A 30 -8.23 -9.37 -4.89
N LYS A 31 -8.18 -9.91 -3.66
CA LYS A 31 -8.39 -9.14 -2.43
C LYS A 31 -7.31 -8.07 -2.24
N ARG A 32 -6.05 -8.42 -2.49
CA ARG A 32 -4.92 -7.47 -2.44
C ARG A 32 -5.03 -6.37 -3.50
N LYS A 33 -5.39 -6.74 -4.74
CA LYS A 33 -5.67 -5.78 -5.80
C LYS A 33 -6.74 -4.77 -5.36
N ARG A 34 -7.89 -5.28 -4.91
CA ARG A 34 -9.00 -4.43 -4.45
C ARG A 34 -8.63 -3.58 -3.24
N LEU A 35 -7.78 -4.06 -2.34
CA LEU A 35 -7.31 -3.26 -1.20
C LEU A 35 -6.55 -2.02 -1.67
N ILE A 36 -5.64 -2.18 -2.65
CA ILE A 36 -4.88 -1.09 -3.26
C ILE A 36 -5.82 -0.14 -3.98
N ASP A 37 -6.60 -0.64 -4.95
CA ASP A 37 -7.47 0.22 -5.77
C ASP A 37 -8.53 0.99 -4.95
N ASN A 38 -8.90 0.49 -3.76
CA ASN A 38 -9.92 1.08 -2.90
C ASN A 38 -9.37 2.10 -1.89
N LEU A 39 -8.05 2.24 -1.80
CA LEU A 39 -7.42 3.11 -0.83
C LEU A 39 -7.10 4.43 -1.53
N PRO A 40 -7.79 5.55 -1.20
CA PRO A 40 -7.43 6.82 -1.79
C PRO A 40 -6.04 7.26 -1.31
N THR A 41 -5.30 7.89 -2.21
CA THR A 41 -4.04 8.53 -1.86
C THR A 41 -4.31 9.66 -0.87
N SER A 42 -3.66 9.61 0.29
CA SER A 42 -3.68 10.64 1.33
C SER A 42 -2.55 11.64 1.09
N LYS A 43 -2.75 12.89 1.52
CA LYS A 43 -1.69 13.91 1.55
C LYS A 43 -0.89 13.79 2.84
N THR A 44 0.42 13.99 2.80
CA THR A 44 1.35 13.77 3.93
C THR A 44 0.95 14.56 5.20
N THR A 45 0.60 15.84 5.06
CA THR A 45 0.15 16.71 6.16
C THR A 45 -1.24 16.35 6.69
N GLY A 46 -2.06 15.67 5.88
CA GLY A 46 -3.44 15.28 6.18
C GLY A 46 -3.61 13.81 6.55
N VAL A 47 -2.53 13.09 6.86
CA VAL A 47 -2.60 11.67 7.21
C VAL A 47 -3.36 11.47 8.52
N PHE A 48 -4.44 10.72 8.45
CA PHE A 48 -5.19 10.24 9.61
C PHE A 48 -4.69 8.86 10.04
N ILE A 49 -4.83 8.56 11.33
CA ILE A 49 -4.49 7.25 11.90
C ILE A 49 -5.31 6.15 11.22
N GLY A 50 -4.63 5.13 10.72
CA GLY A 50 -5.26 4.08 9.93
C GLY A 50 -4.38 3.59 8.76
N LEU A 51 -4.89 2.63 8.00
CA LEU A 51 -4.26 2.22 6.76
C LEU A 51 -4.40 3.33 5.71
N VAL A 52 -3.27 3.80 5.19
CA VAL A 52 -3.21 4.89 4.20
C VAL A 52 -2.33 4.52 3.01
N GLU A 53 -2.64 5.13 1.87
CA GLU A 53 -1.79 5.16 0.69
C GLU A 53 -1.17 6.55 0.57
N LEU A 54 0.13 6.61 0.25
CA LEU A 54 0.88 7.83 0.06
C LEU A 54 1.75 7.72 -1.19
N LYS A 55 1.95 8.87 -1.85
CA LYS A 55 2.83 9.03 -3.01
C LYS A 55 3.64 10.29 -2.81
N GLY A 56 4.95 10.23 -3.08
CA GLY A 56 5.85 11.36 -2.90
C GLY A 56 7.31 11.01 -3.15
N THR A 57 8.20 11.97 -2.95
CA THR A 57 9.64 11.79 -3.09
C THR A 57 10.29 11.40 -1.77
N THR A 58 11.37 10.62 -1.85
CA THR A 58 12.16 10.22 -0.69
C THR A 58 13.12 11.31 -0.24
N GLU A 59 13.11 11.62 1.04
CA GLU A 59 13.95 12.66 1.65
C GLU A 59 14.63 12.13 2.91
N SER A 60 15.88 12.54 3.14
CA SER A 60 16.63 12.19 4.35
C SER A 60 17.73 13.22 4.60
N GLU A 61 17.92 13.60 5.86
CA GLU A 61 19.03 14.47 6.28
C GLU A 61 20.38 13.76 6.24
N GLN A 62 20.38 12.45 6.44
CA GLN A 62 21.59 11.61 6.49
C GLN A 62 21.39 10.40 5.57
N PRO A 63 21.49 10.58 4.24
CA PRO A 63 21.34 9.46 3.30
C PRO A 63 22.50 8.47 3.42
N LEU A 64 22.19 7.19 3.17
CA LEU A 64 23.17 6.14 3.00
C LEU A 64 23.84 6.26 1.63
N THR A 65 25.03 5.68 1.48
CA THR A 65 25.67 5.48 0.17
C THR A 65 25.60 4.02 -0.19
N SER A 66 25.04 3.69 -1.36
CA SER A 66 24.93 2.31 -1.81
C SER A 66 26.31 1.66 -2.02
N TYR A 67 26.43 0.36 -1.81
CA TYR A 67 27.72 -0.33 -1.75
C TYR A 67 28.37 -0.50 -3.12
N LEU A 68 27.58 -0.83 -4.15
CA LEU A 68 28.09 -1.08 -5.50
C LEU A 68 28.05 0.17 -6.37
N ALA A 69 26.89 0.82 -6.50
CA ALA A 69 26.71 1.99 -7.36
C ALA A 69 27.20 3.30 -6.74
N GLY A 70 27.40 3.36 -5.41
CA GLY A 70 27.87 4.57 -4.73
C GLY A 70 26.86 5.73 -4.74
N GLN A 71 25.56 5.43 -4.84
CA GLN A 71 24.51 6.45 -4.96
C GLN A 71 23.87 6.78 -3.60
N PRO A 72 23.44 8.05 -3.37
CA PRO A 72 22.72 8.43 -2.16
C PRO A 72 21.33 7.76 -2.12
N CYS A 73 21.03 7.08 -1.03
CA CYS A 73 19.83 6.27 -0.88
C CYS A 73 19.34 6.22 0.57
N VAL A 74 18.08 5.84 0.77
CA VAL A 74 17.51 5.57 2.11
C VAL A 74 17.52 4.09 2.45
N LEU A 75 17.69 3.25 1.42
CA LEU A 75 17.73 1.80 1.52
C LEU A 75 18.48 1.25 0.32
N TYR A 76 19.36 0.28 0.56
CA TYR A 76 19.95 -0.52 -0.50
C TYR A 76 20.13 -1.98 -0.08
N GLN A 77 20.11 -2.88 -1.06
CA GLN A 77 20.39 -4.30 -0.91
C GLN A 77 21.23 -4.76 -2.09
N TRP A 78 22.31 -5.47 -1.81
CA TRP A 78 23.23 -5.95 -2.83
C TRP A 78 23.53 -7.43 -2.65
N ARG A 79 23.88 -8.07 -3.77
CA ARG A 79 24.29 -9.45 -3.84
C ARG A 79 25.41 -9.62 -4.85
N ILE A 80 26.38 -10.46 -4.49
CA ILE A 80 27.45 -10.93 -5.35
C ILE A 80 27.28 -12.45 -5.47
N GLU A 81 27.14 -12.91 -6.71
CA GLU A 81 27.01 -14.34 -7.04
C GLU A 81 28.20 -14.75 -7.88
N GLU A 82 28.73 -15.95 -7.63
CA GLU A 82 29.81 -16.53 -8.42
C GLU A 82 29.32 -17.78 -9.12
N HIS A 83 29.63 -17.90 -10.40
CA HIS A 83 29.29 -19.06 -11.18
C HIS A 83 30.31 -20.18 -10.94
N TRP A 84 29.80 -21.40 -10.85
CA TRP A 84 30.61 -22.60 -10.73
C TRP A 84 30.20 -23.59 -11.81
N SER A 85 31.16 -24.39 -12.26
CA SER A 85 30.93 -25.50 -13.17
C SER A 85 31.83 -26.67 -12.84
N ARG A 86 31.23 -27.84 -12.67
CA ARG A 86 31.95 -29.07 -12.38
C ARG A 86 31.46 -30.21 -13.25
N THR A 87 32.34 -31.17 -13.47
CA THR A 87 32.02 -32.41 -14.15
C THR A 87 31.84 -33.51 -13.11
N VAL A 88 30.62 -34.00 -12.95
CA VAL A 88 30.29 -35.10 -12.04
C VAL A 88 30.25 -36.41 -12.83
N THR A 89 31.02 -37.38 -12.38
CA THR A 89 31.05 -38.72 -12.95
C THR A 89 30.27 -39.65 -12.02
N GLU A 90 29.08 -40.07 -12.44
CA GLU A 90 28.25 -41.00 -11.68
C GLU A 90 28.42 -42.42 -12.22
N THR A 91 28.74 -43.32 -11.31
CA THR A 91 28.78 -44.75 -11.59
C THR A 91 27.48 -45.37 -11.10
N TYR A 92 26.69 -45.91 -12.03
CA TYR A 92 25.43 -46.57 -11.71
C TYR A 92 25.43 -48.00 -12.25
N THR A 93 24.71 -48.90 -11.59
CA THR A 93 24.52 -50.27 -12.05
C THR A 93 23.21 -50.33 -12.83
N ASP A 94 23.29 -50.72 -14.09
CA ASP A 94 22.12 -50.84 -14.97
C ASP A 94 21.23 -52.02 -14.53
N SER A 95 20.00 -52.11 -15.04
CA SER A 95 19.08 -53.23 -14.75
C SER A 95 19.65 -54.61 -15.09
N ASP A 96 20.67 -54.63 -15.96
CA ASP A 96 21.41 -55.83 -16.37
C ASP A 96 22.61 -56.18 -15.47
N GLY A 97 22.77 -55.49 -14.33
CA GLY A 97 23.87 -55.74 -13.38
C GLY A 97 25.25 -55.26 -13.82
N LYS A 98 25.35 -54.56 -14.96
CA LYS A 98 26.60 -53.97 -15.47
C LYS A 98 26.80 -52.57 -14.91
N THR A 99 27.96 -52.34 -14.33
CA THR A 99 28.40 -51.01 -13.91
C THR A 99 28.65 -50.14 -15.14
N ARG A 100 27.95 -49.01 -15.23
CA ARG A 100 28.11 -48.00 -16.26
C ARG A 100 28.48 -46.68 -15.61
N THR A 101 29.27 -45.90 -16.33
CA THR A 101 29.68 -44.57 -15.91
C THR A 101 29.03 -43.55 -16.84
N ARG A 102 28.40 -42.54 -16.28
CA ARG A 102 27.87 -41.39 -17.01
C ARG A 102 28.50 -40.13 -16.46
N THR A 103 29.03 -39.31 -17.37
CA THR A 103 29.51 -37.98 -17.06
C THR A 103 28.39 -36.98 -17.25
N ARG A 104 28.19 -36.09 -16.27
CA ARG A 104 27.25 -34.98 -16.32
C ARG A 104 27.98 -33.69 -15.99
N HIS A 105 27.70 -32.63 -16.75
CA HIS A 105 28.11 -31.29 -16.41
C HIS A 105 27.04 -30.64 -15.54
N GLU A 106 27.46 -30.08 -14.41
CA GLU A 106 26.62 -29.29 -13.52
C GLU A 106 27.20 -27.88 -13.45
N SER A 107 26.32 -26.89 -13.45
CA SER A 107 26.70 -25.50 -13.24
C SER A 107 25.61 -24.76 -12.49
N GLY A 108 25.97 -23.65 -11.87
CA GLY A 108 25.04 -22.84 -11.12
C GLY A 108 25.68 -21.57 -10.60
N TRP A 109 24.85 -20.76 -9.94
CA TRP A 109 25.29 -19.55 -9.25
C TRP A 109 25.24 -19.79 -7.75
N LYS A 110 26.25 -19.29 -7.04
CA LYS A 110 26.31 -19.32 -5.59
C LYS A 110 26.51 -17.92 -5.07
N THR A 111 25.65 -17.48 -4.16
CA THR A 111 25.85 -16.22 -3.43
C THR A 111 27.12 -16.30 -2.59
N VAL A 112 28.09 -15.43 -2.88
CA VAL A 112 29.37 -15.35 -2.15
C VAL A 112 29.36 -14.26 -1.10
N ALA A 113 28.59 -13.19 -1.33
CA ALA A 113 28.33 -12.15 -0.36
C ALA A 113 27.01 -11.45 -0.66
N GLU A 114 26.33 -11.01 0.38
CA GLU A 114 25.16 -10.16 0.28
C GLU A 114 25.12 -9.24 1.49
N GLY A 115 24.41 -8.13 1.35
CA GLY A 115 24.27 -7.15 2.40
C GLY A 115 23.26 -6.08 2.03
N GLY A 116 23.10 -5.13 2.92
CA GLY A 116 22.18 -4.03 2.73
C GLY A 116 21.92 -3.32 4.03
N GLU A 117 21.43 -2.10 3.90
CA GLU A 117 21.12 -1.23 5.02
C GLU A 117 19.88 -0.40 4.69
N ARG A 118 19.17 0.02 5.72
CA ARG A 118 17.97 0.86 5.62
C ARG A 118 17.88 1.76 6.82
N ILE A 119 17.38 2.97 6.59
CA ILE A 119 17.14 3.96 7.62
C ILE A 119 15.70 4.48 7.54
N PRO A 120 15.13 5.00 8.63
CA PRO A 120 13.93 5.83 8.55
C PRO A 120 14.17 7.01 7.61
N PHE A 121 13.15 7.38 6.85
CA PHE A 121 13.22 8.46 5.88
C PHE A 121 11.90 9.22 5.82
N TYR A 122 11.91 10.40 5.22
CA TYR A 122 10.71 11.20 5.00
C TYR A 122 10.17 10.96 3.59
N LEU A 123 8.86 10.87 3.49
CA LEU A 123 8.15 10.94 2.22
C LEU A 123 7.58 12.36 2.09
N GLN A 124 7.96 13.06 1.03
CA GLN A 124 7.56 14.44 0.76
C GLN A 124 6.55 14.49 -0.40
N ASP A 125 5.47 15.25 -0.21
CA ASP A 125 4.56 15.63 -1.30
C ASP A 125 4.45 17.17 -1.38
N ASP A 126 3.50 17.66 -2.18
CA ASP A 126 3.18 19.07 -2.33
C ASP A 126 2.65 19.73 -1.04
N CYS A 127 2.19 18.94 -0.07
CA CYS A 127 1.55 19.40 1.15
C CYS A 127 2.47 19.36 2.38
N GLY A 128 3.52 18.55 2.37
CA GLY A 128 4.46 18.43 3.50
C GLY A 128 5.28 17.14 3.48
N VAL A 129 5.65 16.69 4.68
CA VAL A 129 6.48 15.49 4.87
C VAL A 129 5.90 14.58 5.93
N ILE A 130 6.12 13.27 5.78
CA ILE A 130 5.77 12.27 6.79
C ILE A 130 6.90 11.28 6.98
N LEU A 131 7.18 10.92 8.22
CA LEU A 131 8.21 9.94 8.56
C LEU A 131 7.73 8.52 8.21
N VAL A 132 8.58 7.76 7.53
CA VAL A 132 8.36 6.36 7.17
C VAL A 132 9.44 5.49 7.82
N ARG A 133 8.98 4.46 8.54
CA ARG A 133 9.82 3.43 9.16
C ARG A 133 9.77 2.14 8.31
N PRO A 134 10.82 1.82 7.53
CA PRO A 134 10.76 0.73 6.56
C PRO A 134 10.80 -0.67 7.19
N GLU A 135 10.99 -0.79 8.50
CA GLU A 135 11.00 -2.06 9.21
C GLU A 135 9.67 -2.80 9.03
N GLY A 136 9.73 -4.08 8.67
CA GLY A 136 8.52 -4.91 8.46
C GLY A 136 7.77 -4.65 7.15
N ALA A 137 8.18 -3.66 6.35
CA ALA A 137 7.61 -3.43 5.03
C ALA A 137 8.05 -4.51 4.04
N LYS A 138 7.15 -4.88 3.12
CA LYS A 138 7.55 -5.50 1.86
C LYS A 138 8.19 -4.41 0.99
N LEU A 139 9.44 -4.62 0.60
CA LEU A 139 10.22 -3.66 -0.16
C LEU A 139 10.26 -4.07 -1.63
N GLU A 140 10.01 -3.13 -2.52
CA GLU A 140 10.17 -3.29 -3.98
C GLU A 140 11.03 -2.13 -4.51
N PRO A 141 12.33 -2.10 -4.18
CA PRO A 141 13.27 -1.11 -4.68
C PRO A 141 13.55 -1.29 -6.19
N THR A 142 14.14 -0.27 -6.82
CA THR A 142 14.58 -0.36 -8.21
C THR A 142 15.99 -0.97 -8.29
N THR A 143 16.30 -1.65 -9.38
CA THR A 143 17.67 -2.10 -9.66
C THR A 143 18.51 -0.93 -10.13
N ILE A 144 19.63 -0.68 -9.46
CA ILE A 144 20.55 0.43 -9.76
C ILE A 144 21.91 -0.06 -10.26
N PHE A 145 22.22 -1.33 -10.06
CA PHE A 145 23.44 -1.97 -10.55
C PHE A 145 23.15 -3.44 -10.90
N ASP A 146 23.57 -3.90 -12.08
CA ASP A 146 23.51 -5.32 -12.48
C ASP A 146 24.57 -5.58 -13.55
N GLU A 147 25.76 -5.99 -13.12
CA GLU A 147 26.90 -6.22 -14.01
C GLU A 147 27.54 -7.59 -13.74
N GLY A 148 27.92 -8.26 -14.82
CA GLY A 148 28.70 -9.50 -14.78
C GLY A 148 30.15 -9.20 -15.15
N CYS A 149 31.10 -9.77 -14.42
CA CYS A 149 32.51 -9.57 -14.68
C CYS A 149 33.34 -10.84 -14.49
N GLY A 150 34.55 -10.84 -15.07
CA GLY A 150 35.56 -11.88 -14.89
C GLY A 150 36.82 -11.32 -14.25
N THR A 151 37.85 -12.14 -14.11
CA THR A 151 39.12 -11.77 -13.42
C THR A 151 39.87 -10.59 -14.02
N SER A 152 39.63 -10.24 -15.28
CA SER A 152 40.24 -9.07 -15.93
C SER A 152 39.63 -7.73 -15.47
N ASP A 153 38.45 -7.77 -14.86
CA ASP A 153 37.74 -6.58 -14.41
C ASP A 153 38.14 -6.22 -12.96
N PRO A 154 38.55 -4.97 -12.68
CA PRO A 154 38.84 -4.52 -11.32
C PRO A 154 37.72 -4.77 -10.31
N LEU A 155 36.46 -4.79 -10.76
CA LEU A 155 35.29 -5.06 -9.93
C LEU A 155 35.37 -6.45 -9.26
N TYR A 156 35.96 -7.44 -9.93
CA TYR A 156 36.02 -8.82 -9.46
C TYR A 156 36.72 -8.95 -8.09
N TYR A 157 37.85 -8.24 -7.93
CA TYR A 157 38.65 -8.23 -6.71
C TYR A 157 38.42 -7.00 -5.83
N GLY A 158 37.84 -5.94 -6.38
CA GLY A 158 37.61 -4.68 -5.65
C GLY A 158 36.45 -4.73 -4.67
N LYS A 159 35.46 -5.61 -4.90
CA LYS A 159 34.25 -5.75 -4.08
C LYS A 159 33.94 -7.24 -3.84
N GLY A 160 33.56 -7.58 -2.60
CA GLY A 160 33.26 -8.97 -2.20
C GLY A 160 34.47 -9.75 -1.66
N PRO A 161 34.29 -11.06 -1.37
CA PRO A 161 35.33 -11.89 -0.78
C PRO A 161 36.47 -12.15 -1.78
N PRO A 162 37.74 -12.19 -1.32
CA PRO A 162 38.89 -12.42 -2.19
C PRO A 162 38.99 -13.87 -2.69
N GLU A 163 38.36 -14.81 -1.97
CA GLU A 163 38.39 -16.23 -2.29
C GLU A 163 37.29 -16.60 -3.30
N ALA A 164 37.64 -17.49 -4.24
CA ALA A 164 36.71 -18.08 -5.19
C ALA A 164 36.01 -19.30 -4.57
N VAL A 165 34.80 -19.60 -5.04
CA VAL A 165 34.08 -20.81 -4.62
C VAL A 165 34.70 -22.08 -5.25
N ALA A 166 34.46 -23.24 -4.66
CA ALA A 166 34.84 -24.51 -5.28
C ALA A 166 34.22 -24.64 -6.68
N ASP A 167 35.00 -25.16 -7.63
CA ASP A 167 34.62 -25.32 -9.04
C ASP A 167 34.24 -24.00 -9.75
N SER A 168 34.75 -22.86 -9.27
CA SER A 168 34.53 -21.55 -9.89
C SER A 168 35.08 -21.46 -11.31
N ASP A 169 34.33 -20.80 -12.18
CA ASP A 169 34.80 -20.39 -13.51
C ASP A 169 35.30 -18.93 -13.53
N PHE A 170 35.45 -18.34 -12.33
CA PHE A 170 35.84 -16.97 -12.09
C PHE A 170 34.95 -15.93 -12.79
N ARG A 171 33.65 -16.20 -12.89
CA ARG A 171 32.65 -15.22 -13.31
C ARG A 171 31.78 -14.82 -12.13
N ARG A 172 31.71 -13.53 -11.86
CA ARG A 172 30.85 -12.96 -10.82
C ARG A 172 29.75 -12.11 -11.43
N ARG A 173 28.59 -12.10 -10.78
CA ARG A 173 27.49 -11.20 -11.03
C ARG A 173 27.27 -10.35 -9.80
N PHE A 174 27.23 -9.04 -10.01
CA PHE A 174 27.04 -8.03 -8.99
C PHE A 174 25.70 -7.37 -9.24
N SER A 175 24.81 -7.42 -8.26
CA SER A 175 23.49 -6.79 -8.35
C SER A 175 23.22 -5.92 -7.13
N GLU A 176 22.67 -4.73 -7.35
CA GLU A 176 22.24 -3.81 -6.29
C GLU A 176 20.86 -3.24 -6.62
N THR A 177 20.01 -3.23 -5.61
CA THR A 177 18.72 -2.55 -5.63
C THR A 177 18.69 -1.49 -4.55
N ALA A 178 18.04 -0.36 -4.81
CA ALA A 178 17.94 0.73 -3.84
C ALA A 178 16.64 1.53 -3.98
N ILE A 179 16.31 2.25 -2.91
CA ILE A 179 15.43 3.41 -2.94
C ILE A 179 16.34 4.63 -2.85
N LEU A 180 16.56 5.27 -4.00
CA LEU A 180 17.42 6.45 -4.10
C LEU A 180 16.80 7.63 -3.36
N LEU A 181 17.64 8.62 -3.02
CA LEU A 181 17.17 9.91 -2.56
C LEU A 181 16.42 10.64 -3.70
N HIS A 182 15.35 11.36 -3.36
CA HIS A 182 14.43 12.06 -4.27
C HIS A 182 13.70 11.17 -5.28
N ALA A 183 13.69 9.85 -5.08
CA ALA A 183 12.95 8.93 -5.94
C ALA A 183 11.45 8.99 -5.61
N GLU A 184 10.62 8.96 -6.64
CA GLU A 184 9.17 8.76 -6.50
C GLU A 184 8.88 7.40 -5.85
N LEU A 185 8.06 7.44 -4.81
CA LEU A 185 7.77 6.28 -3.98
C LEU A 185 6.28 6.13 -3.75
N TYR A 186 5.83 4.88 -3.88
CA TYR A 186 4.50 4.44 -3.49
C TYR A 186 4.59 3.75 -2.12
N VAL A 187 3.88 4.28 -1.12
CA VAL A 187 3.83 3.72 0.23
C VAL A 187 2.40 3.37 0.58
N LEU A 188 2.17 2.11 0.95
CA LEU A 188 0.92 1.66 1.53
C LEU A 188 1.24 1.07 2.90
N GLY A 189 0.73 1.68 3.97
CA GLY A 189 1.08 1.26 5.33
C GLY A 189 0.15 1.82 6.39
N GLN A 190 0.38 1.42 7.64
CA GLN A 190 -0.37 1.92 8.77
C GLN A 190 0.22 3.25 9.25
N ALA A 191 -0.60 4.30 9.23
CA ALA A 191 -0.34 5.52 9.94
C ALA A 191 -0.67 5.36 11.42
N ARG A 192 0.30 5.69 12.27
CA ARG A 192 0.17 5.72 13.73
C ARG A 192 0.74 7.02 14.29
N GLU A 193 0.37 7.35 15.52
CA GLU A 193 0.94 8.49 16.21
C GLU A 193 2.37 8.17 16.66
N ARG A 194 3.26 9.14 16.48
CA ARG A 194 4.63 9.06 16.97
C ARG A 194 4.67 9.10 18.50
N GLN A 195 5.66 8.43 19.07
CA GLN A 195 5.83 8.40 20.54
C GLN A 195 6.55 9.63 21.07
N ASP A 196 7.33 10.31 20.23
CA ASP A 196 8.21 11.41 20.60
C ASP A 196 7.63 12.80 20.32
N VAL A 197 6.75 12.91 19.31
CA VAL A 197 6.08 14.16 18.93
C VAL A 197 4.66 13.89 18.46
N VAL A 198 3.77 14.89 18.56
CA VAL A 198 2.37 14.80 18.09
C VAL A 198 2.31 14.93 16.57
N ALA A 199 2.78 13.90 15.86
CA ALA A 199 2.79 13.81 14.41
C ALA A 199 2.56 12.36 13.96
N PRO A 200 1.95 12.13 12.78
CA PRO A 200 1.81 10.79 12.24
C PRO A 200 3.16 10.25 11.72
N GLU A 201 3.35 8.94 11.81
CA GLU A 201 4.37 8.19 11.08
C GLU A 201 3.76 6.96 10.42
N ILE A 202 4.39 6.48 9.34
CA ILE A 202 4.07 5.19 8.74
C ILE A 202 5.02 4.14 9.30
N ALA A 203 4.48 3.08 9.87
CA ALA A 203 5.28 2.02 10.47
C ALA A 203 4.57 0.68 10.44
N GLN A 204 5.30 -0.37 10.81
CA GLN A 204 4.74 -1.72 10.93
C GLN A 204 3.62 -1.78 11.96
N ASP A 205 2.53 -2.42 11.54
CA ASP A 205 1.44 -2.86 12.40
C ASP A 205 1.02 -4.27 11.97
N ASN A 206 1.00 -5.20 12.92
CA ASN A 206 0.64 -6.60 12.66
C ASN A 206 -0.85 -6.80 12.33
N SER A 207 -1.69 -5.82 12.67
CA SER A 207 -3.11 -5.80 12.30
C SER A 207 -3.35 -5.25 10.89
N ALA A 208 -2.36 -4.56 10.31
CA ALA A 208 -2.49 -3.98 8.99
C ALA A 208 -2.47 -5.09 7.91
N PRO A 209 -3.37 -5.03 6.91
CA PRO A 209 -3.45 -6.06 5.88
C PRO A 209 -2.25 -6.09 4.93
N MET A 210 -1.51 -4.98 4.84
CA MET A 210 -0.33 -4.83 3.98
C MET A 210 0.53 -3.67 4.47
N PHE A 211 1.85 -3.84 4.39
CA PHE A 211 2.82 -2.76 4.47
C PHE A 211 3.79 -2.91 3.28
N LEU A 212 3.74 -1.97 2.34
CA LEU A 212 4.46 -1.99 1.08
C LEU A 212 5.13 -0.64 0.84
N ILE A 213 6.41 -0.69 0.48
CA ILE A 213 7.19 0.46 0.02
C ILE A 213 7.77 0.07 -1.33
N SER A 214 7.40 0.78 -2.39
CA SER A 214 7.73 0.41 -3.77
C SER A 214 8.10 1.63 -4.60
N THR A 215 9.13 1.49 -5.45
CA THR A 215 9.46 2.50 -6.48
C THR A 215 8.59 2.34 -7.74
N ARG A 216 7.66 1.37 -7.74
CA ARG A 216 6.69 1.13 -8.82
C ARG A 216 5.44 1.95 -8.59
N THR A 217 4.74 2.26 -9.68
CA THR A 217 3.45 2.96 -9.58
C THR A 217 2.35 2.03 -9.07
N GLU A 218 1.30 2.62 -8.48
CA GLU A 218 0.09 1.90 -8.04
C GLU A 218 -0.46 0.99 -9.16
N GLU A 219 -0.51 1.48 -10.40
CA GLU A 219 -1.01 0.71 -11.54
C GLU A 219 -0.12 -0.50 -11.87
N GLN A 220 1.21 -0.35 -11.79
CA GLN A 220 2.15 -1.46 -11.97
C GLN A 220 2.00 -2.52 -10.87
N ILE A 221 1.70 -2.11 -9.63
CA ILE A 221 1.49 -3.01 -8.50
C ILE A 221 0.12 -3.72 -8.65
N SER A 222 -0.95 -2.96 -8.89
CA SER A 222 -2.32 -3.47 -9.07
C SER A 222 -2.42 -4.43 -10.26
N SER A 223 -1.75 -4.12 -11.38
CA SER A 223 -1.71 -4.99 -12.54
C SER A 223 -1.02 -6.33 -12.28
N GLY A 224 0.03 -6.35 -11.43
CA GLY A 224 0.66 -7.59 -10.97
C GLY A 224 -0.34 -8.51 -10.24
N PHE A 225 -1.13 -7.96 -9.32
CA PHE A 225 -2.17 -8.73 -8.64
C PHE A 225 -3.34 -9.13 -9.56
N ARG A 226 -3.66 -8.32 -10.57
CA ARG A 226 -4.64 -8.67 -11.62
C ARG A 226 -4.20 -9.90 -12.41
N TRP A 227 -2.94 -9.92 -12.86
CA TRP A 227 -2.35 -11.07 -13.54
C TRP A 227 -2.30 -12.30 -12.63
N GLY A 228 -1.94 -12.13 -11.36
CA GLY A 228 -2.02 -13.21 -10.37
C GLY A 228 -3.42 -13.79 -10.24
N PHE A 229 -4.46 -12.94 -10.14
CA PHE A 229 -5.85 -13.38 -10.07
C PHE A 229 -6.27 -14.19 -11.31
N TRP A 230 -6.12 -13.62 -12.51
CA TRP A 230 -6.56 -14.27 -13.74
C TRP A 230 -5.71 -15.48 -14.12
N GLY A 231 -4.39 -15.38 -13.96
CA GLY A 231 -3.45 -16.46 -14.25
C GLY A 231 -3.70 -17.68 -13.36
N LEU A 232 -3.88 -17.47 -12.05
CA LEU A 232 -4.17 -18.57 -11.13
C LEU A 232 -5.59 -19.14 -11.31
N ALA A 233 -6.58 -18.30 -11.62
CA ALA A 233 -7.92 -18.78 -11.94
C ALA A 233 -7.92 -19.66 -13.20
N PHE A 234 -7.22 -19.24 -14.26
CA PHE A 234 -7.05 -20.02 -15.48
C PHE A 234 -6.29 -21.33 -15.22
N LEU A 235 -5.17 -21.26 -14.49
CA LEU A 235 -4.41 -22.45 -14.09
C LEU A 235 -5.28 -23.43 -13.29
N GLY A 236 -6.15 -22.92 -12.42
CA GLY A 236 -7.10 -23.73 -11.67
C GLY A 236 -8.08 -24.50 -12.56
N VAL A 237 -8.65 -23.86 -13.59
CA VAL A 237 -9.49 -24.53 -14.60
C VAL A 237 -8.71 -25.65 -15.29
N VAL A 238 -7.49 -25.35 -15.75
CA VAL A 238 -6.63 -26.31 -16.46
C VAL A 238 -6.31 -27.52 -15.58
N LEU A 239 -5.92 -27.31 -14.31
CA LEU A 239 -5.61 -28.39 -13.37
C LEU A 239 -6.82 -29.23 -13.00
N CYS A 240 -8.00 -28.60 -12.90
CA CYS A 240 -9.25 -29.31 -12.65
C CYS A 240 -9.56 -30.28 -13.79
N ILE A 241 -9.49 -29.83 -15.05
CA ILE A 241 -9.71 -30.66 -16.24
C ILE A 241 -8.60 -31.70 -16.39
N ALA A 242 -7.33 -31.32 -16.19
CA ALA A 242 -6.18 -32.19 -16.34
C ALA A 242 -6.23 -33.44 -15.43
N GLY A 243 -6.78 -33.31 -14.22
CA GLY A 243 -6.97 -34.47 -13.33
C GLY A 243 -7.90 -35.55 -13.92
N PHE A 244 -8.98 -35.13 -14.59
CA PHE A 244 -9.89 -36.04 -15.29
C PHE A 244 -9.26 -36.60 -16.57
N VAL A 245 -8.61 -35.75 -17.38
CA VAL A 245 -7.92 -36.18 -18.61
C VAL A 245 -6.81 -37.19 -18.30
N ALA A 246 -6.03 -36.97 -17.25
CA ALA A 246 -4.98 -37.88 -16.83
C ALA A 246 -5.54 -39.25 -16.41
N LYS A 247 -6.62 -39.27 -15.62
CA LYS A 247 -7.33 -40.51 -15.26
C LYS A 247 -7.78 -41.26 -16.51
N ASP A 248 -8.43 -40.58 -17.45
CA ASP A 248 -9.02 -41.22 -18.63
C ASP A 248 -7.93 -41.74 -19.58
N THR A 249 -6.82 -41.00 -19.71
CA THR A 249 -5.63 -41.43 -20.46
C THR A 249 -4.99 -42.68 -19.85
N LEU A 250 -4.82 -42.72 -18.53
CA LEU A 250 -4.23 -43.86 -17.80
C LEU A 250 -5.16 -45.09 -17.73
N SER A 251 -6.47 -44.87 -17.85
CA SER A 251 -7.46 -45.96 -17.89
C SER A 251 -7.84 -46.39 -19.32
N HIS A 252 -7.16 -45.85 -20.34
CA HIS A 252 -7.43 -46.11 -21.76
C HIS A 252 -8.90 -45.89 -22.15
N VAL A 253 -9.53 -44.87 -21.57
CA VAL A 253 -10.89 -44.44 -21.90
C VAL A 253 -10.83 -43.38 -22.99
N ASP A 254 -11.66 -43.51 -24.03
CA ASP A 254 -11.73 -42.53 -25.12
C ASP A 254 -12.12 -41.13 -24.59
N PRO A 255 -11.26 -40.11 -24.75
CA PRO A 255 -11.54 -38.77 -24.21
C PRO A 255 -12.76 -38.10 -24.86
N ALA A 256 -13.09 -38.48 -26.11
CA ALA A 256 -14.26 -37.96 -26.81
C ALA A 256 -15.60 -38.35 -26.15
N ARG A 257 -15.64 -39.49 -25.44
CA ARG A 257 -16.85 -39.95 -24.73
C ARG A 257 -17.02 -39.25 -23.37
N GLN A 258 -15.94 -38.72 -22.80
CA GLN A 258 -15.92 -38.10 -21.47
C GLN A 258 -15.98 -36.57 -21.49
N LEU A 259 -16.16 -35.95 -22.67
CA LEU A 259 -16.27 -34.49 -22.81
C LEU A 259 -17.31 -33.88 -21.86
N GLY A 260 -18.44 -34.55 -21.62
CA GLY A 260 -19.46 -34.08 -20.69
C GLY A 260 -18.97 -33.96 -19.24
N VAL A 261 -18.11 -34.89 -18.79
CA VAL A 261 -17.53 -34.85 -17.44
C VAL A 261 -16.53 -33.71 -17.31
N TYR A 262 -15.71 -33.47 -18.34
CA TYR A 262 -14.76 -32.35 -18.35
C TYR A 262 -15.49 -31.00 -18.32
N LEU A 263 -16.57 -30.86 -19.09
CA LEU A 263 -17.40 -29.66 -19.09
C LEU A 263 -18.09 -29.44 -17.74
N LEU A 264 -18.59 -30.50 -17.10
CA LEU A 264 -19.20 -30.41 -15.78
C LEU A 264 -18.17 -30.02 -14.71
N ALA A 265 -16.96 -30.59 -14.75
CA ALA A 265 -15.86 -30.22 -13.86
C ALA A 265 -15.46 -28.75 -14.03
N ALA A 266 -15.30 -28.28 -15.28
CA ALA A 266 -15.02 -26.89 -15.60
C ALA A 266 -16.13 -25.94 -15.13
N LEU A 267 -17.40 -26.32 -15.33
CA LEU A 267 -18.57 -25.56 -14.87
C LEU A 267 -18.61 -25.48 -13.34
N GLY A 268 -18.33 -26.58 -12.64
CA GLY A 268 -18.25 -26.61 -11.18
C GLY A 268 -17.17 -25.67 -10.64
N PHE A 269 -15.98 -25.68 -11.25
CA PHE A 269 -14.90 -24.75 -10.92
C PHE A 269 -15.27 -23.29 -11.22
N LEU A 270 -15.91 -23.04 -12.36
CA LEU A 270 -16.39 -21.70 -12.74
C LEU A 270 -17.40 -21.17 -11.70
N LEU A 271 -18.37 -22.01 -11.30
CA LEU A 271 -19.36 -21.66 -10.28
C LEU A 271 -18.69 -21.31 -8.95
N ALA A 272 -17.74 -22.14 -8.48
CA ALA A 272 -16.97 -21.88 -7.27
C ALA A 272 -16.17 -20.56 -7.36
N SER A 273 -15.59 -20.29 -8.54
CA SER A 273 -14.85 -19.05 -8.80
C SER A 273 -15.74 -17.82 -8.76
N VAL A 274 -16.94 -17.90 -9.35
CA VAL A 274 -17.95 -16.82 -9.31
C VAL A 274 -18.42 -16.56 -7.88
N LEU A 275 -18.72 -17.61 -7.11
CA LEU A 275 -19.12 -17.47 -5.70
C LEU A 275 -18.01 -16.82 -4.86
N GLY A 276 -16.76 -17.28 -5.03
CA GLY A 276 -15.61 -16.68 -4.36
C GLY A 276 -15.39 -15.21 -4.74
N TRP A 277 -15.60 -14.89 -6.03
CA TRP A 277 -15.52 -13.51 -6.52
C TRP A 277 -16.62 -12.63 -5.90
N VAL A 278 -17.88 -13.11 -5.86
CA VAL A 278 -19.00 -12.38 -5.22
C VAL A 278 -18.69 -12.10 -3.75
N TRP A 279 -18.21 -13.11 -3.01
CA TRP A 279 -17.83 -12.97 -1.60
C TRP A 279 -16.73 -11.92 -1.42
N MET A 280 -15.70 -11.95 -2.27
CA MET A 280 -14.61 -10.98 -2.26
C MET A 280 -15.10 -9.56 -2.54
N VAL A 281 -15.97 -9.37 -3.54
CA VAL A 281 -16.53 -8.04 -3.87
C VAL A 281 -17.36 -7.51 -2.73
N TYR A 282 -18.26 -8.33 -2.18
CA TYR A 282 -19.14 -7.95 -1.09
C TYR A 282 -18.34 -7.46 0.13
N ASN A 283 -17.32 -8.21 0.55
CA ASN A 283 -16.45 -7.80 1.65
C ASN A 283 -15.67 -6.51 1.33
N SER A 284 -15.21 -6.34 0.10
CA SER A 284 -14.51 -5.11 -0.29
C SER A 284 -15.40 -3.87 -0.26
N LEU A 285 -16.70 -4.01 -0.54
CA LEU A 285 -17.68 -2.93 -0.40
C LEU A 285 -17.99 -2.61 1.08
N ILE A 286 -17.98 -3.63 1.95
CA ILE A 286 -18.08 -3.42 3.41
C ILE A 286 -16.87 -2.63 3.91
N ASP A 287 -15.66 -3.06 3.56
CA ASP A 287 -14.43 -2.37 3.95
C ASP A 287 -14.45 -0.91 3.48
N LEU A 288 -14.88 -0.66 2.24
CA LEU A 288 -14.98 0.69 1.71
C LEU A 288 -16.03 1.54 2.43
N ARG A 289 -17.19 0.97 2.77
CA ARG A 289 -18.20 1.67 3.61
C ARG A 289 -17.65 2.01 4.99
N GLN A 290 -16.88 1.10 5.59
CA GLN A 290 -16.26 1.33 6.89
C GLN A 290 -15.20 2.45 6.81
N ARG A 291 -14.47 2.55 5.70
CA ARG A 291 -13.54 3.66 5.45
C ARG A 291 -14.27 5.00 5.33
N VAL A 292 -15.43 5.06 4.66
CA VAL A 292 -16.23 6.30 4.64
C VAL A 292 -16.63 6.72 6.05
N ARG A 293 -17.07 5.76 6.88
CA ARG A 293 -17.41 6.02 8.30
C ARG A 293 -16.19 6.47 9.12
N GLN A 294 -15.04 5.85 8.90
CA GLN A 294 -13.79 6.27 9.53
C GLN A 294 -13.44 7.70 9.12
N GLY A 295 -13.52 8.03 7.83
CA GLY A 295 -13.31 9.39 7.33
C GLY A 295 -14.25 10.40 7.98
N TRP A 296 -15.54 10.06 8.15
CA TRP A 296 -16.50 10.89 8.88
C TRP A 296 -16.10 11.11 10.34
N SER A 297 -15.70 10.04 11.03
CA SER A 297 -15.23 10.12 12.41
C SER A 297 -13.99 11.01 12.55
N GLN A 298 -13.09 11.03 11.56
CA GLN A 298 -11.96 11.96 11.56
C GLN A 298 -12.42 13.42 11.49
N VAL A 299 -13.45 13.72 10.68
CA VAL A 299 -14.03 15.07 10.63
C VAL A 299 -14.66 15.42 11.99
N GLU A 300 -15.45 14.51 12.57
CA GLU A 300 -16.11 14.69 13.87
C GLU A 300 -15.11 15.07 14.97
N VAL A 301 -13.97 14.38 15.03
CA VAL A 301 -12.90 14.67 16.01
C VAL A 301 -12.37 16.10 15.85
N GLN A 302 -12.15 16.57 14.62
CA GLN A 302 -11.67 17.94 14.40
C GLN A 302 -12.75 18.99 14.65
N LEU A 303 -14.01 18.71 14.33
CA LEU A 303 -15.15 19.57 14.66
C LEU A 303 -15.31 19.73 16.17
N LYS A 304 -15.15 18.63 16.93
CA LYS A 304 -15.13 18.67 18.40
C LYS A 304 -13.95 19.49 18.92
N ARG A 305 -12.74 19.29 18.38
CA ARG A 305 -11.56 20.09 18.74
C ARG A 305 -11.80 21.58 18.53
N ARG A 306 -12.43 21.96 17.42
CA ARG A 306 -12.81 23.37 17.17
C ARG A 306 -13.80 23.87 18.22
N HIS A 307 -14.87 23.13 18.47
CA HIS A 307 -15.86 23.47 19.49
C HIS A 307 -15.21 23.71 20.86
N ASP A 308 -14.24 22.88 21.24
CA ASP A 308 -13.53 22.97 22.52
C ASP A 308 -12.55 24.17 22.59
N LEU A 309 -12.08 24.69 21.44
CA LEU A 309 -11.16 25.84 21.38
C LEU A 309 -11.89 27.20 21.33
N ILE A 310 -13.14 27.25 20.87
CA ILE A 310 -13.92 28.49 20.75
C ILE A 310 -14.07 29.24 22.10
N PRO A 311 -14.37 28.58 23.24
CA PRO A 311 -14.49 29.28 24.53
C PRO A 311 -13.21 30.03 24.92
N ASN A 312 -12.05 29.40 24.72
CA ASN A 312 -10.74 30.00 25.02
C ASN A 312 -10.46 31.22 24.12
N LEU A 313 -10.92 31.19 22.86
CA LEU A 313 -10.82 32.32 21.95
C LEU A 313 -11.67 33.49 22.44
N VAL A 314 -12.92 33.20 22.79
CA VAL A 314 -13.86 34.19 23.32
C VAL A 314 -13.32 34.82 24.61
N GLU A 315 -12.74 34.03 25.51
CA GLU A 315 -12.16 34.53 26.77
C GLU A 315 -10.93 35.42 26.54
N SER A 316 -10.00 34.99 25.69
CA SER A 316 -8.78 35.75 25.38
C SER A 316 -9.11 37.12 24.78
N VAL A 317 -10.09 37.17 23.88
CA VAL A 317 -10.48 38.42 23.22
C VAL A 317 -11.37 39.30 24.10
N LYS A 318 -12.19 38.72 24.98
CA LYS A 318 -12.96 39.46 25.99
C LYS A 318 -12.08 40.27 26.94
N GLY A 319 -10.81 39.90 27.13
CA GLY A 319 -9.86 40.68 27.92
C GLY A 319 -9.58 42.08 27.35
N LEU A 320 -9.83 42.32 26.06
CA LEU A 320 -9.57 43.57 25.33
C LEU A 320 -10.73 44.58 25.42
N ARG A 321 -11.40 44.63 26.57
CA ARG A 321 -12.76 45.15 26.81
C ARG A 321 -13.13 46.52 26.22
N ASP A 322 -12.19 47.30 25.70
CA ASP A 322 -12.34 48.74 25.59
C ASP A 322 -12.66 49.30 24.19
N TYR A 323 -12.54 48.55 23.07
CA TYR A 323 -12.50 49.24 21.75
C TYR A 323 -13.35 48.78 20.56
N GLU A 324 -14.04 47.60 20.52
CA GLU A 324 -14.81 47.24 19.31
C GLU A 324 -16.13 46.44 19.53
N GLN A 325 -17.27 47.06 19.19
CA GLN A 325 -18.61 46.43 19.24
C GLN A 325 -18.85 45.38 18.14
N GLU A 326 -18.30 45.58 16.94
CA GLU A 326 -18.48 44.67 15.80
C GLU A 326 -17.87 43.29 16.10
N LEU A 327 -16.64 43.29 16.61
CA LEU A 327 -15.92 42.07 16.97
C LEU A 327 -16.57 41.32 18.15
N GLN A 328 -17.16 42.05 19.10
CA GLN A 328 -17.94 41.46 20.19
C GLN A 328 -19.24 40.81 19.69
N THR A 329 -19.86 41.38 18.66
CA THR A 329 -21.07 40.83 18.05
C THR A 329 -20.75 39.55 17.28
N GLU A 330 -19.67 39.53 16.49
CA GLU A 330 -19.20 38.31 15.82
C GLU A 330 -18.80 37.21 16.82
N LEU A 331 -18.15 37.54 17.94
CA LEU A 331 -17.82 36.57 19.00
C LEU A 331 -19.06 36.05 19.74
N ALA A 332 -20.04 36.92 20.00
CA ALA A 332 -21.29 36.52 20.63
C ALA A 332 -22.09 35.58 19.71
N GLU A 333 -22.13 35.89 18.42
CA GLU A 333 -22.73 35.03 17.41
C GLU A 333 -22.00 33.68 17.32
N LEU A 334 -20.67 33.68 17.19
CA LEU A 334 -19.84 32.48 17.14
C LEU A 334 -20.08 31.58 18.37
N ARG A 335 -20.12 32.17 19.57
CA ARG A 335 -20.40 31.44 20.80
C ARG A 335 -21.81 30.86 20.79
N SER A 336 -22.82 31.65 20.41
CA SER A 336 -24.20 31.18 20.34
C SER A 336 -24.38 30.01 19.36
N GLN A 337 -23.68 30.08 18.21
CA GLN A 337 -23.66 29.01 17.22
C GLN A 337 -22.92 27.76 17.73
N SER A 338 -21.82 27.94 18.46
CA SER A 338 -21.10 26.84 19.11
C SER A 338 -21.98 26.16 20.16
N ASP A 339 -22.57 26.91 21.08
CA ASP A 339 -23.42 26.38 22.16
C ASP A 339 -24.68 25.68 21.60
N ALA A 340 -25.19 26.13 20.46
CA ALA A 340 -26.34 25.52 19.77
C ALA A 340 -25.99 24.27 18.94
N THR A 341 -24.71 24.07 18.61
CA THR A 341 -24.25 22.95 17.78
C THR A 341 -23.65 21.87 18.66
N PRO A 342 -24.21 20.64 18.69
CA PRO A 342 -23.62 19.55 19.46
C PRO A 342 -22.16 19.27 19.02
N PRO A 343 -21.25 18.92 19.95
CA PRO A 343 -19.87 18.61 19.61
C PRO A 343 -19.79 17.49 18.56
N GLY A 344 -18.96 17.70 17.53
CA GLY A 344 -18.76 16.72 16.45
C GLY A 344 -19.78 16.79 15.31
N VAL A 345 -20.83 17.61 15.42
CA VAL A 345 -21.79 17.84 14.35
C VAL A 345 -21.32 18.99 13.46
N GLU A 346 -21.56 18.87 12.15
CA GLU A 346 -21.32 19.96 11.21
C GLU A 346 -22.31 21.10 11.51
N GLY A 347 -21.82 22.16 12.16
CA GLY A 347 -22.59 23.38 12.44
C GLY A 347 -22.64 24.34 11.24
N PRO A 348 -23.28 25.53 11.39
CA PRO A 348 -23.26 26.58 10.38
C PRO A 348 -21.83 27.01 10.03
N ASP A 349 -21.62 27.65 8.88
CA ASP A 349 -20.29 27.95 8.35
C ASP A 349 -19.48 28.88 9.30
N TYR A 350 -18.57 28.30 10.09
CA TYR A 350 -17.73 29.00 11.07
C TYR A 350 -16.62 29.87 10.44
N ARG A 351 -16.83 30.42 9.23
CA ARG A 351 -15.92 31.40 8.61
C ARG A 351 -15.61 32.58 9.52
N ALA A 352 -16.52 32.89 10.45
CA ALA A 352 -16.32 33.88 11.49
C ALA A 352 -15.04 33.61 12.33
N CYS A 353 -14.69 32.34 12.62
CA CYS A 353 -13.44 32.02 13.33
C CYS A 353 -12.21 32.58 12.61
N GLY A 354 -12.07 32.30 11.31
CA GLY A 354 -10.94 32.78 10.51
C GLY A 354 -10.91 34.31 10.42
N LYS A 355 -12.07 34.94 10.20
CA LYS A 355 -12.18 36.41 10.17
C LYS A 355 -11.79 37.05 11.49
N ILE A 356 -12.27 36.51 12.61
CA ILE A 356 -11.93 36.99 13.95
C ILE A 356 -10.42 36.86 14.19
N LEU A 357 -9.81 35.73 13.84
CA LEU A 357 -8.36 35.53 14.01
C LEU A 357 -7.51 36.52 13.19
N VAL A 358 -7.93 36.83 11.97
CA VAL A 358 -7.26 37.83 11.13
C VAL A 358 -7.46 39.24 11.69
N ALA A 359 -8.70 39.59 12.05
CA ALA A 359 -9.03 40.90 12.62
C ALA A 359 -8.28 41.17 13.93
N VAL A 360 -8.20 40.18 14.84
CA VAL A 360 -7.45 40.32 16.09
C VAL A 360 -5.95 40.48 15.82
N ARG A 361 -5.39 39.75 14.86
CA ARG A 361 -3.97 39.85 14.50
C ARG A 361 -3.60 41.23 13.93
N GLU A 362 -4.44 41.77 13.05
CA GLU A 362 -4.18 43.07 12.40
C GLU A 362 -4.36 44.24 13.37
N ARG A 363 -5.37 44.16 14.25
CA ARG A 363 -5.78 45.26 15.13
C ARG A 363 -5.08 45.25 16.48
N TYR A 364 -4.63 44.09 16.97
CA TYR A 364 -4.02 43.92 18.29
C TYR A 364 -2.70 43.09 18.24
N PRO A 365 -1.61 43.66 17.70
CA PRO A 365 -0.32 42.98 17.61
C PRO A 365 0.23 42.52 18.98
N GLU A 366 -0.05 43.27 20.03
CA GLU A 366 0.37 42.99 21.41
C GLU A 366 -0.23 41.70 21.98
N LEU A 367 -1.43 41.32 21.54
CA LEU A 367 -2.03 40.03 21.89
C LEU A 367 -1.39 38.88 21.15
N THR A 368 -1.03 39.10 19.88
CA THR A 368 -0.31 38.11 19.09
C THR A 368 1.07 37.83 19.68
N ALA A 369 1.65 38.80 20.41
CA ALA A 369 2.89 38.62 21.15
C ALA A 369 2.72 37.81 22.45
N GLN A 370 1.50 37.66 22.98
CA GLN A 370 1.25 36.81 24.14
C GLN A 370 1.27 35.33 23.73
N GLU A 371 2.13 34.56 24.39
CA GLU A 371 2.36 33.15 24.05
C GLU A 371 1.07 32.30 24.09
N SER A 372 0.18 32.54 25.06
CA SER A 372 -1.10 31.83 25.21
C SER A 372 -2.03 32.05 24.01
N PHE A 373 -2.18 33.29 23.55
CA PHE A 373 -3.02 33.63 22.41
C PHE A 373 -2.39 33.17 21.09
N ALA A 374 -1.07 33.34 20.93
CA ALA A 374 -0.34 32.83 19.76
C ALA A 374 -0.50 31.32 19.61
N ASN A 375 -0.41 30.56 20.71
CA ASN A 375 -0.64 29.12 20.73
C ASN A 375 -2.09 28.76 20.38
N LEU A 376 -3.08 29.50 20.89
CA LEU A 376 -4.49 29.28 20.57
C LEU A 376 -4.78 29.56 19.08
N GLN A 377 -4.30 30.68 18.56
CA GLN A 377 -4.43 31.04 17.14
C GLN A 377 -3.82 29.95 16.25
N LYS A 378 -2.62 29.47 16.59
CA LYS A 378 -1.98 28.35 15.89
C LYS A 378 -2.82 27.09 15.95
N ASN A 379 -3.29 26.69 17.12
CA ASN A 379 -4.13 25.50 17.30
C ASN A 379 -5.45 25.57 16.50
N LEU A 380 -6.09 26.74 16.46
CA LEU A 380 -7.31 26.96 15.68
C LEU A 380 -7.03 26.90 14.18
N SER A 381 -5.97 27.56 13.71
CA SER A 381 -5.53 27.51 12.31
C SER A 381 -5.23 26.07 11.87
N ASP A 382 -4.47 25.33 12.68
CA ASP A 382 -4.13 23.93 12.43
C ASP A 382 -5.40 23.06 12.43
N THR A 383 -6.37 23.34 13.31
CA THR A 383 -7.64 22.62 13.36
C THR A 383 -8.47 22.88 12.11
N GLU A 384 -8.59 24.13 11.65
CA GLU A 384 -9.31 24.46 10.41
C GLU A 384 -8.66 23.83 9.18
N GLN A 385 -7.33 23.85 9.09
CA GLN A 385 -6.60 23.17 8.02
C GLN A 385 -6.86 21.65 8.05
N ARG A 386 -6.85 21.03 9.23
CA ARG A 386 -7.16 19.59 9.40
C ARG A 386 -8.62 19.26 9.08
N ILE A 387 -9.58 20.13 9.40
CA ILE A 387 -11.00 19.98 9.01
C ILE A 387 -11.09 19.98 7.48
N ALA A 388 -10.43 20.92 6.79
CA ALA A 388 -10.45 20.99 5.34
C ALA A 388 -9.87 19.71 4.71
N LEU A 389 -8.73 19.22 5.21
CA LEU A 389 -8.12 17.96 4.76
C LEU A 389 -9.02 16.75 5.07
N ALA A 390 -9.65 16.69 6.25
CA ALA A 390 -10.57 15.62 6.64
C ALA A 390 -11.80 15.55 5.73
N ARG A 391 -12.40 16.70 5.40
CA ARG A 391 -13.55 16.81 4.50
C ARG A 391 -13.17 16.40 3.08
N GLY A 392 -12.04 16.88 2.58
CA GLY A 392 -11.49 16.47 1.29
C GLY A 392 -11.29 14.96 1.21
N TYR A 393 -10.66 14.37 2.22
CA TYR A 393 -10.46 12.93 2.33
C TYR A 393 -11.78 12.14 2.39
N PHE A 394 -12.72 12.57 3.24
CA PHE A 394 -14.06 11.96 3.33
C PHE A 394 -14.79 12.00 1.98
N ASN A 395 -14.83 13.17 1.33
CA ASN A 395 -15.49 13.36 0.05
C ASN A 395 -14.87 12.50 -1.05
N GLN A 396 -13.54 12.35 -1.07
CA GLN A 396 -12.85 11.46 -2.01
C GLN A 396 -13.27 10.00 -1.80
N ILE A 397 -13.26 9.48 -0.56
CA ILE A 397 -13.70 8.09 -0.29
C ILE A 397 -15.18 7.92 -0.61
N ALA A 398 -16.03 8.86 -0.20
CA ALA A 398 -17.48 8.78 -0.41
C ALA A 398 -17.82 8.81 -1.90
N THR A 399 -17.14 9.66 -2.69
CA THR A 399 -17.27 9.69 -4.15
C THR A 399 -16.85 8.37 -4.77
N TYR A 400 -15.70 7.84 -4.38
CA TYR A 400 -15.21 6.56 -4.88
C TYR A 400 -16.16 5.39 -4.51
N TYR A 401 -16.64 5.37 -3.27
CA TYR A 401 -17.64 4.41 -2.79
C TYR A 401 -18.94 4.49 -3.60
N ASN A 402 -19.49 5.69 -3.80
CA ASN A 402 -20.69 5.90 -4.60
C ASN A 402 -20.49 5.42 -6.04
N GLY A 403 -19.36 5.75 -6.67
CA GLY A 403 -19.01 5.27 -8.01
C GLY A 403 -18.98 3.74 -8.09
N ARG A 404 -18.42 3.06 -7.09
CA ARG A 404 -18.43 1.58 -7.04
C ARG A 404 -19.82 0.97 -6.92
N LEU A 405 -20.79 1.67 -6.30
CA LEU A 405 -22.17 1.18 -6.25
C LEU A 405 -22.86 1.24 -7.62
N GLU A 406 -22.37 2.06 -8.54
CA GLU A 406 -22.99 2.32 -9.84
C GLU A 406 -22.32 1.56 -11.00
N VAL A 407 -21.02 1.27 -10.88
CA VAL A 407 -20.24 0.61 -11.93
C VAL A 407 -20.45 -0.90 -11.95
N VAL A 408 -20.63 -1.46 -13.16
CA VAL A 408 -20.71 -2.90 -13.39
C VAL A 408 -19.30 -3.51 -13.33
N PRO A 409 -19.11 -4.67 -12.66
CA PRO A 409 -20.14 -5.58 -12.15
C PRO A 409 -20.52 -5.39 -10.67
N ASP A 410 -19.85 -4.51 -9.93
CA ASP A 410 -20.09 -4.33 -8.50
C ASP A 410 -21.52 -3.87 -8.18
N ARG A 411 -22.15 -3.11 -9.08
CA ARG A 411 -23.56 -2.67 -8.98
C ARG A 411 -24.53 -3.79 -8.63
N PHE A 412 -24.36 -4.98 -9.20
CA PHE A 412 -25.25 -6.12 -8.93
C PHE A 412 -25.12 -6.62 -7.48
N ILE A 413 -23.88 -6.66 -6.99
CA ILE A 413 -23.56 -7.10 -5.63
C ILE A 413 -23.97 -6.02 -4.61
N ALA A 414 -23.78 -4.75 -4.96
CA ALA A 414 -24.25 -3.60 -4.21
C ALA A 414 -25.78 -3.64 -4.02
N ALA A 415 -26.53 -3.94 -5.09
CA ALA A 415 -27.98 -4.08 -5.05
C ALA A 415 -28.41 -5.26 -4.16
N LEU A 416 -27.79 -6.43 -4.32
CA LEU A 416 -28.04 -7.61 -3.49
C LEU A 416 -27.77 -7.33 -2.00
N GLY A 417 -26.69 -6.61 -1.70
CA GLY A 417 -26.30 -6.23 -0.34
C GLY A 417 -26.97 -4.98 0.22
N ARG A 418 -27.88 -4.33 -0.53
CA ARG A 418 -28.58 -3.09 -0.15
C ARG A 418 -27.63 -1.97 0.28
N PHE A 419 -26.50 -1.82 -0.41
CA PHE A 419 -25.58 -0.72 -0.18
C PHE A 419 -26.22 0.60 -0.61
N LYS A 420 -26.15 1.62 0.26
CA LYS A 420 -26.68 2.95 0.00
C LYS A 420 -25.54 3.94 -0.24
N PRO A 421 -25.70 4.88 -1.19
CA PRO A 421 -24.74 5.95 -1.40
C PRO A 421 -24.62 6.84 -0.16
N GLN A 422 -23.47 7.48 -0.02
CA GLN A 422 -23.17 8.44 1.04
C GLN A 422 -23.32 9.87 0.51
N GLN A 423 -23.84 10.76 1.35
CA GLN A 423 -23.90 12.18 1.01
C GLN A 423 -22.50 12.80 1.13
N LEU A 424 -22.15 13.62 0.15
CA LEU A 424 -20.91 14.39 0.18
C LEU A 424 -21.09 15.60 1.10
N MET A 425 -20.04 15.97 1.81
CA MET A 425 -19.99 17.22 2.54
C MET A 425 -19.88 18.36 1.52
N ALA A 426 -20.60 19.46 1.77
CA ALA A 426 -20.51 20.64 0.92
C ALA A 426 -19.06 21.12 0.83
N ALA A 427 -18.65 21.67 -0.30
CA ALA A 427 -17.36 22.35 -0.42
C ALA A 427 -17.46 23.73 0.24
N ASN A 428 -16.64 24.03 1.25
CA ASN A 428 -16.53 25.39 1.76
C ASN A 428 -15.45 26.14 0.95
N GLY A 429 -15.62 27.46 0.77
CA GLY A 429 -14.79 28.27 -0.14
C GLY A 429 -13.27 28.31 0.12
N PHE A 430 -12.78 27.67 1.19
CA PHE A 430 -11.34 27.48 1.46
C PHE A 430 -10.67 26.48 0.51
N GLU A 431 -11.44 25.66 -0.20
CA GLU A 431 -10.94 24.66 -1.16
C GLU A 431 -10.39 25.26 -2.48
N ARG A 432 -10.44 26.60 -2.63
CA ARG A 432 -9.96 27.34 -3.82
C ARG A 432 -8.73 28.22 -3.57
N ALA A 433 -7.95 27.97 -2.53
CA ALA A 433 -6.64 28.62 -2.44
C ALA A 433 -5.62 27.78 -3.24
N PRO A 434 -5.14 28.23 -4.42
CA PRO A 434 -3.98 27.60 -5.02
C PRO A 434 -2.82 27.72 -4.04
N VAL A 435 -2.18 26.59 -3.74
CA VAL A 435 -0.93 26.58 -2.97
C VAL A 435 0.11 27.28 -3.84
N GLU A 436 0.45 28.53 -3.51
CA GLU A 436 1.61 29.19 -4.10
C GLU A 436 2.86 28.49 -3.56
N VAL A 437 3.36 27.54 -4.33
CA VAL A 437 4.68 26.95 -4.10
C VAL A 437 5.71 28.03 -4.37
N LYS A 438 6.21 28.67 -3.32
CA LYS A 438 7.47 29.41 -3.40
C LYS A 438 8.57 28.39 -3.66
N ALA A 439 8.92 28.23 -4.93
CA ALA A 439 10.13 27.54 -5.32
C ALA A 439 11.31 28.22 -4.60
N PHE A 440 11.91 27.52 -3.64
CA PHE A 440 13.23 27.90 -3.14
C PHE A 440 14.22 27.58 -4.26
N VAL A 441 14.46 28.59 -5.09
CA VAL A 441 15.64 28.64 -5.95
C VAL A 441 16.76 29.20 -5.08
N SER A 442 17.75 28.37 -4.78
CA SER A 442 19.12 28.80 -4.50
C SER A 442 20.08 27.91 -5.25
#